data_AF-A0A1X7SKZ8-F1
#
_entry.id   AF-A0A1X7SKZ8-F1
#
_cell.length_a   1.000
_cell.length_b   1.000
_cell.length_c   1.000
_cell.angle_alpha   90.00
_cell.angle_beta   90.00
_cell.angle_gamma   90.00
#
_symmetry.space_group_name_H-M   'P 1'
#
loop_
_entity.id
_entity.type
_entity.pdbx_description
1 polymer ?
#
loop_
_entity_poly.entity_id
_entity_poly.type
_entity_poly.pdbx_seq_one_letter_code
_entity_poly.pdbx_strand_id
1 'polypeptide(L)'
;MHSFSLRVTKLSNVKINVVLLFGCTVLYSTGPLYTNSFSGFNETLQQSVLCNFRVWVFSIGYMLSFTVIMAKAWRVYYTFNNENKNVKDWMLYLIILILSVIDVFIIFVEAVNPQTRINAKILYDGQIITENSTVVKEYYFECTRNKIIVATSLSYRSFLQLMCIFFVYHTRRVEVSALNEAKQTSVIIYTNSIFMVLSGVIQFTLDHEINSVLIPVLLILQPTLFLAMIFIPLLLLIYIGDRYFAKSENEGHSNNISSNDEENTQMNKKETTAKLQARIKELENEVTEMSMTMRR
;
A
#
# COMPACT_ATOMS: atom_id res chain seq x y z
N MET A 1 -16.19 12.91 -21.80
CA MET A 1 -15.51 13.03 -20.48
C MET A 1 -16.06 12.08 -19.39
N HIS A 2 -17.37 12.10 -19.07
CA HIS A 2 -17.93 11.37 -17.90
C HIS A 2 -17.86 9.83 -17.99
N SER A 3 -18.00 9.24 -19.17
CA SER A 3 -18.07 7.76 -19.36
C SER A 3 -16.73 7.03 -19.17
N PHE A 4 -15.60 7.63 -19.57
CA PHE A 4 -14.27 7.01 -19.43
C PHE A 4 -13.75 7.10 -18.00
N SER A 5 -13.88 8.27 -17.36
CA SER A 5 -13.60 8.44 -15.93
C SER A 5 -14.43 7.46 -15.08
N LEU A 6 -15.72 7.26 -15.41
CA LEU A 6 -16.58 6.25 -14.78
C LEU A 6 -16.14 4.80 -15.02
N ARG A 7 -15.55 4.47 -16.19
CA ARG A 7 -15.00 3.13 -16.46
C ARG A 7 -13.69 2.89 -15.72
N VAL A 8 -12.80 3.89 -15.65
CA VAL A 8 -11.54 3.81 -14.90
C VAL A 8 -11.80 3.73 -13.39
N THR A 9 -12.77 4.50 -12.87
CA THR A 9 -13.23 4.41 -11.47
C THR A 9 -14.08 3.17 -11.16
N LYS A 10 -14.58 2.45 -12.18
CA LYS A 10 -15.21 1.13 -12.01
C LYS A 10 -14.21 -0.02 -12.04
N LEU A 11 -13.09 0.12 -12.76
CA LEU A 11 -12.05 -0.91 -12.83
C LEU A 11 -11.12 -0.88 -11.62
N SER A 12 -10.70 0.30 -11.20
CA SER A 12 -10.00 0.52 -9.92
C SER A 12 -11.05 0.68 -8.83
N ASN A 13 -11.01 -0.09 -7.74
CA ASN A 13 -11.98 0.06 -6.64
C ASN A 13 -11.66 1.34 -5.83
N VAL A 14 -11.81 2.52 -6.45
CA VAL A 14 -11.36 3.84 -5.97
C VAL A 14 -11.89 4.15 -4.58
N LYS A 15 -13.10 3.68 -4.25
CA LYS A 15 -13.73 3.88 -2.94
C LYS A 15 -12.93 3.24 -1.79
N ILE A 16 -12.29 2.09 -2.03
CA ILE A 16 -11.47 1.41 -1.02
C ILE A 16 -10.10 2.11 -0.91
N ASN A 17 -9.57 2.66 -2.02
CA ASN A 17 -8.33 3.42 -2.01
C ASN A 17 -8.41 4.71 -1.17
N VAL A 18 -9.60 5.27 -0.95
CA VAL A 18 -9.80 6.42 -0.05
C VAL A 18 -9.42 6.07 1.40
N VAL A 19 -9.76 4.85 1.87
CA VAL A 19 -9.40 4.39 3.21
C VAL A 19 -7.87 4.25 3.33
N LEU A 20 -7.22 3.74 2.27
CA LEU A 20 -5.76 3.67 2.22
C LEU A 20 -5.13 5.06 2.24
N LEU A 21 -5.68 6.02 1.49
CA LEU A 21 -5.19 7.40 1.48
C LEU A 21 -5.27 8.00 2.89
N PHE A 22 -6.40 7.81 3.57
CA PHE A 22 -6.57 8.25 4.95
C PHE A 22 -5.53 7.62 5.89
N GLY A 23 -5.32 6.30 5.81
CA GLY A 23 -4.27 5.62 6.58
C GLY A 23 -2.86 6.17 6.30
N CYS A 24 -2.54 6.43 5.04
CA CYS A 24 -1.26 7.04 4.65
C CYS A 24 -1.11 8.48 5.17
N THR A 25 -2.17 9.29 5.18
CA THR A 25 -2.16 10.63 5.80
C THR A 25 -1.88 10.56 7.29
N VAL A 26 -2.51 9.61 8.00
CA VAL A 26 -2.24 9.36 9.42
C VAL A 26 -0.78 8.94 9.63
N LEU A 27 -0.23 8.06 8.78
CA LEU A 27 1.19 7.68 8.82
C LEU A 27 2.14 8.88 8.63
N TYR A 28 1.85 9.79 7.71
CA TYR A 28 2.67 10.99 7.53
C TYR A 28 2.74 11.85 8.78
N SER A 29 1.65 11.93 9.55
CA SER A 29 1.65 12.66 10.82
C SER A 29 2.57 12.03 11.88
N THR A 30 2.89 10.74 11.74
CA THR A 30 3.72 9.99 12.70
C THR A 30 5.19 10.42 12.66
N GLY A 31 5.74 10.69 11.47
CA GLY A 31 7.16 11.05 11.30
C GLY A 31 7.58 12.25 12.16
N PRO A 32 6.92 13.42 12.02
CA PRO A 32 7.17 14.58 12.86
C PRO A 32 6.93 14.32 14.35
N LEU A 33 5.97 13.46 14.70
CA LEU A 33 5.73 13.12 16.11
C LEU A 33 6.91 12.38 16.73
N TYR A 34 7.66 11.58 15.97
CA TYR A 34 8.86 10.90 16.47
C TYR A 34 10.07 11.82 16.64
N THR A 35 10.24 12.81 15.76
CA THR A 35 11.41 13.72 15.77
C THR A 35 11.25 14.86 16.76
N ASN A 36 10.03 15.32 17.01
CA ASN A 36 9.79 16.43 17.93
C ASN A 36 9.80 15.95 19.38
N SER A 37 10.90 16.16 20.09
CA SER A 37 10.90 16.20 21.55
C SER A 37 10.19 17.48 21.98
N PHE A 38 8.89 17.42 22.28
CA PHE A 38 8.14 18.58 22.77
C PHE A 38 8.68 18.95 24.16
N SER A 39 9.63 19.88 24.18
CA SER A 39 10.34 20.41 25.35
C SER A 39 9.47 21.23 26.31
N GLY A 40 8.16 21.36 26.04
CA GLY A 40 7.21 22.14 26.85
C GLY A 40 6.39 21.33 27.85
N PHE A 41 6.50 20.00 27.87
CA PHE A 41 5.75 19.15 28.80
C PHE A 41 6.60 18.80 30.02
N ASN A 42 6.35 19.50 31.12
CA ASN A 42 7.09 19.36 32.38
C ASN A 42 6.62 18.19 33.24
N GLU A 43 5.44 17.60 32.94
CA GLU A 43 4.87 16.51 33.72
C GLU A 43 5.10 15.12 33.10
N THR A 44 5.47 14.16 33.94
CA THR A 44 5.66 12.75 33.57
C THR A 44 4.42 12.12 32.93
N LEU A 45 3.22 12.58 33.31
CA LEU A 45 1.95 12.15 32.73
C LEU A 45 1.83 12.56 31.26
N GLN A 46 2.16 13.82 30.94
CA GLN A 46 2.06 14.36 29.58
C GLN A 46 3.00 13.63 28.62
N GLN A 47 4.20 13.31 29.09
CA GLN A 47 5.19 12.54 28.31
C GLN A 47 4.73 11.08 28.08
N SER A 48 4.03 10.46 29.04
CA SER A 48 3.50 9.10 28.89
C SER A 48 2.39 9.04 27.84
N VAL A 49 1.50 10.04 27.88
CA VAL A 49 0.41 10.16 26.90
C VAL A 49 0.97 10.34 25.49
N LEU A 50 1.99 11.18 25.32
CA LEU A 50 2.64 11.37 24.02
C LEU A 50 3.34 10.11 23.51
N CYS A 51 3.98 9.37 24.42
CA CYS A 51 4.62 8.10 24.11
C CYS A 51 3.65 7.11 23.47
N ASN A 52 2.50 6.92 24.12
CA ASN A 52 1.43 6.04 23.64
C ASN A 52 0.78 6.61 22.38
N PHE A 53 0.54 7.92 22.33
CA PHE A 53 -0.06 8.57 21.17
C PHE A 53 0.74 8.33 19.87
N ARG A 54 2.07 8.46 19.91
CA ARG A 54 2.95 8.16 18.76
C ARG A 54 2.73 6.75 18.22
N VAL A 55 2.66 5.78 19.12
CA VAL A 55 2.47 4.36 18.78
C VAL A 55 1.08 4.12 18.21
N TRP A 56 0.06 4.74 18.80
CA TRP A 56 -1.32 4.60 18.38
C TRP A 56 -1.55 5.16 16.97
N VAL A 57 -1.07 6.38 16.72
CA VAL A 57 -1.17 7.02 15.40
C VAL A 57 -0.46 6.17 14.35
N PHE A 58 0.76 5.69 14.65
CA PHE A 58 1.49 4.78 13.78
C PHE A 58 0.70 3.49 13.49
N SER A 59 0.22 2.83 14.54
CA SER A 59 -0.49 1.54 14.46
C SER A 59 -1.73 1.62 13.60
N ILE A 60 -2.59 2.61 13.92
CA ILE A 60 -3.85 2.82 13.24
C ILE A 60 -3.61 3.18 11.78
N GLY A 61 -2.67 4.10 11.49
CA GLY A 61 -2.32 4.48 10.13
C GLY A 61 -1.80 3.29 9.31
N TYR A 62 -0.87 2.52 9.88
CA TYR A 62 -0.28 1.34 9.23
C TYR A 62 -1.35 0.30 8.93
N MET A 63 -2.17 -0.06 9.92
CA MET A 63 -3.15 -1.12 9.77
C MET A 63 -4.29 -0.74 8.84
N LEU A 64 -4.75 0.51 8.84
CA LEU A 64 -5.77 0.96 7.87
C LEU A 64 -5.25 0.84 6.42
N SER A 65 -4.02 1.27 6.16
CA SER A 65 -3.42 1.14 4.82
C SER A 65 -3.16 -0.33 4.44
N PHE A 66 -2.61 -1.11 5.37
CA PHE A 66 -2.22 -2.49 5.13
C PHE A 66 -3.42 -3.44 4.96
N THR A 67 -4.48 -3.29 5.76
CA THR A 67 -5.69 -4.11 5.64
C THR A 67 -6.44 -3.87 4.34
N VAL A 68 -6.39 -2.65 3.79
CA VAL A 68 -6.90 -2.38 2.44
C VAL A 68 -6.15 -3.19 1.39
N ILE A 69 -4.81 -3.18 1.45
CA ILE A 69 -3.96 -3.95 0.52
C ILE A 69 -4.24 -5.46 0.66
N MET A 70 -4.35 -5.95 1.90
CA MET A 70 -4.68 -7.34 2.20
C MET A 70 -6.06 -7.72 1.66
N ALA A 71 -7.09 -6.90 1.87
CA ALA A 71 -8.44 -7.14 1.38
C ALA A 71 -8.49 -7.21 -0.16
N LYS A 72 -7.70 -6.38 -0.85
CA LYS A 72 -7.53 -6.47 -2.31
C LYS A 72 -6.89 -7.78 -2.74
N ALA A 73 -5.77 -8.17 -2.13
CA ALA A 73 -5.11 -9.44 -2.43
C ALA A 73 -6.01 -10.65 -2.14
N TRP A 74 -6.71 -10.63 -1.02
CA TRP A 74 -7.68 -11.65 -0.65
C TRP A 74 -8.82 -11.75 -1.67
N ARG A 75 -9.37 -10.63 -2.15
CA ARG A 75 -10.43 -10.64 -3.18
C ARG A 75 -9.95 -11.35 -4.45
N VAL A 76 -8.74 -11.05 -4.91
CA VAL A 76 -8.14 -11.68 -6.10
C VAL A 76 -7.99 -13.19 -5.86
N TYR A 77 -7.42 -13.58 -4.72
CA TYR A 77 -7.28 -14.98 -4.33
C TYR A 77 -8.63 -15.72 -4.26
N TYR A 78 -9.62 -15.12 -3.61
CA TYR A 78 -10.95 -15.73 -3.45
C TYR A 78 -11.65 -15.91 -4.78
N THR A 79 -11.57 -14.91 -5.67
CA THR A 79 -12.18 -14.95 -7.00
C THR A 79 -11.51 -16.01 -7.87
N PHE A 80 -10.18 -16.16 -7.77
CA PHE A 80 -9.45 -17.19 -8.50
C PHE A 80 -9.77 -18.61 -8.02
N ASN A 81 -9.92 -18.81 -6.71
CA ASN A 81 -10.20 -20.13 -6.15
C ASN A 81 -11.69 -20.53 -6.22
N ASN A 82 -12.60 -19.58 -6.39
CA ASN A 82 -14.04 -19.82 -6.46
C ASN A 82 -14.61 -19.23 -7.74
N GLU A 83 -14.43 -19.95 -8.84
CA GLU A 83 -15.04 -19.63 -10.12
C GLU A 83 -16.56 -19.44 -9.93
N ASN A 84 -17.10 -18.31 -10.40
CA ASN A 84 -18.52 -17.89 -10.34
C ASN A 84 -19.03 -17.16 -9.08
N LYS A 85 -18.17 -16.74 -8.14
CA LYS A 85 -18.61 -15.89 -7.02
C LYS A 85 -18.11 -14.45 -7.13
N ASN A 86 -19.03 -13.53 -7.41
CA ASN A 86 -18.77 -12.09 -7.31
C ASN A 86 -18.67 -11.67 -5.84
N VAL A 87 -17.47 -11.27 -5.42
CA VAL A 87 -17.24 -10.68 -4.09
C VAL A 87 -17.85 -9.28 -4.05
N LYS A 88 -18.69 -9.02 -3.05
CA LYS A 88 -19.30 -7.70 -2.86
C LYS A 88 -18.35 -6.78 -2.09
N ASP A 89 -18.35 -5.48 -2.42
CA ASP A 89 -17.46 -4.50 -1.80
C ASP A 89 -17.65 -4.38 -0.27
N TRP A 90 -18.87 -4.57 0.24
CA TRP A 90 -19.14 -4.54 1.69
C TRP A 90 -18.33 -5.57 2.49
N MET A 91 -18.00 -6.71 1.87
CA MET A 91 -17.19 -7.75 2.51
C MET A 91 -15.76 -7.26 2.74
N LEU A 92 -15.21 -6.48 1.80
CA LEU A 92 -13.87 -5.92 1.93
C LEU A 92 -13.82 -4.91 3.09
N TYR A 93 -14.82 -4.03 3.18
CA TYR A 93 -14.94 -3.09 4.31
C TYR A 93 -15.09 -3.80 5.66
N LEU A 94 -15.82 -4.92 5.70
CA LEU A 94 -15.94 -5.73 6.91
C LEU A 94 -14.60 -6.35 7.32
N ILE A 95 -13.83 -6.89 6.37
CA ILE A 95 -12.48 -7.43 6.66
C ILE A 95 -11.56 -6.34 7.21
N ILE A 96 -11.56 -5.16 6.59
CA ILE A 96 -10.78 -4.00 7.04
C ILE A 96 -11.17 -3.62 8.48
N LEU A 97 -12.47 -3.51 8.75
CA LEU A 97 -12.99 -3.15 10.07
C LEU A 97 -12.58 -4.16 11.14
N ILE A 98 -12.79 -5.46 10.91
CA ILE A 98 -12.46 -6.51 11.89
C ILE A 98 -10.97 -6.51 12.21
N LEU A 99 -10.11 -6.50 11.19
CA LEU A 99 -8.66 -6.52 11.40
C LEU A 99 -8.18 -5.24 12.09
N SER A 100 -8.75 -4.08 11.77
CA SER A 100 -8.44 -2.82 12.44
C SER A 100 -8.88 -2.81 13.91
N VAL A 101 -10.04 -3.39 14.23
CA VAL A 101 -10.53 -3.48 15.63
C VAL A 101 -9.63 -4.39 16.46
N ILE A 102 -9.16 -5.50 15.88
CA ILE A 102 -8.21 -6.40 16.56
C ILE A 102 -6.90 -5.66 16.86
N ASP A 103 -6.36 -4.88 15.93
CA ASP A 103 -5.13 -4.10 16.20
C ASP A 103 -5.35 -3.01 17.26
N VAL A 104 -6.48 -2.30 17.21
CA VAL A 104 -6.84 -1.31 18.25
C VAL A 104 -6.92 -1.98 19.62
N PHE A 105 -7.47 -3.18 19.71
CA PHE A 105 -7.50 -3.95 20.94
C PHE A 105 -6.08 -4.32 21.42
N ILE A 106 -5.20 -4.77 20.51
CA ILE A 106 -3.81 -5.09 20.83
C ILE A 106 -3.11 -3.86 21.42
N ILE A 107 -3.12 -2.72 20.73
CA ILE A 107 -2.43 -1.50 21.21
C ILE A 107 -3.07 -0.91 22.48
N PHE A 108 -4.36 -1.13 22.68
CA PHE A 108 -5.03 -0.76 23.93
C PHE A 108 -4.49 -1.57 25.10
N VAL A 109 -4.37 -2.90 24.93
CA VAL A 109 -3.76 -3.77 25.93
C VAL A 109 -2.29 -3.38 26.16
N GLU A 110 -1.54 -2.99 25.13
CA GLU A 110 -0.18 -2.48 25.30
C GLU A 110 -0.14 -1.20 26.14
N ALA A 111 -1.07 -0.27 25.92
CA ALA A 111 -1.11 1.01 26.61
C ALA A 111 -1.50 0.91 28.09
N VAL A 112 -2.34 -0.06 28.46
CA VAL A 112 -2.76 -0.30 29.85
C VAL A 112 -1.67 -1.01 30.66
N ASN A 113 -0.74 -1.71 29.99
CA ASN A 113 0.29 -2.47 30.68
C ASN A 113 1.36 -1.54 31.30
N PRO A 114 1.64 -1.63 32.62
CA PRO A 114 2.55 -0.73 33.35
C PRO A 114 4.04 -0.88 32.96
N GLN A 115 4.35 -1.72 31.97
CA GLN A 115 5.69 -1.96 31.47
C GLN A 115 6.16 -0.93 30.44
N THR A 116 5.29 0.00 30.02
CA THR A 116 5.69 1.21 29.28
C THR A 116 6.23 2.24 30.28
N ARG A 117 7.56 2.31 30.44
CA ARG A 117 8.21 3.26 31.36
C ARG A 117 8.87 4.38 30.58
N ILE A 118 8.69 5.60 31.07
CA ILE A 118 9.48 6.75 30.63
C ILE A 118 10.77 6.72 31.44
N ASN A 119 11.89 6.59 30.76
CA ASN A 119 13.20 6.67 31.39
C ASN A 119 13.84 8.00 31.01
N ALA A 120 14.17 8.83 32.01
CA ALA A 120 14.99 10.01 31.79
C ALA A 120 16.45 9.56 31.61
N LYS A 121 17.03 9.85 30.45
CA LYS A 121 18.45 9.65 30.17
C LYS A 121 19.16 11.00 30.10
N ILE A 122 20.39 11.05 30.56
CA ILE A 122 21.20 12.27 30.56
C ILE A 122 21.76 12.46 29.13
N LEU A 123 21.47 13.61 28.52
CA LEU A 123 21.97 14.00 27.20
C LEU A 123 23.41 14.51 27.30
N TYR A 124 23.71 15.26 28.36
CA TYR A 124 25.02 15.81 28.63
C TYR A 124 25.25 15.90 30.15
N ASP A 125 26.32 15.27 30.63
CA ASP A 125 26.80 15.38 32.01
C ASP A 125 27.99 16.37 32.04
N GLY A 126 27.76 17.58 31.54
CA GLY A 126 28.73 18.66 31.66
C GLY A 126 28.56 19.37 32.98
N GLN A 127 29.60 19.39 33.81
CA GLN A 127 29.71 20.38 34.88
C GLN A 127 29.85 21.77 34.27
N ILE A 128 28.74 22.42 33.90
CA ILE A 128 28.76 23.86 33.69
C ILE A 128 28.80 24.48 35.09
N ILE A 129 30.00 24.76 35.60
CA ILE A 129 30.15 25.58 36.81
C ILE A 129 29.83 27.02 36.37
N THR A 130 28.56 27.40 36.45
CA THR A 130 28.20 28.84 36.42
C THR A 130 28.81 29.48 37.68
N GLU A 131 29.08 30.80 37.66
CA GLU A 131 29.60 31.58 38.80
C GLU A 131 28.88 31.31 40.14
N ASN A 132 27.64 30.78 40.09
CA ASN A 132 26.83 30.37 41.24
C ASN A 132 26.85 28.87 41.59
N SER A 133 27.79 28.08 41.08
CA SER A 133 27.96 26.64 41.39
C SER A 133 26.75 25.73 41.11
N THR A 134 25.97 26.03 40.06
CA THR A 134 24.82 25.21 39.64
C THR A 134 25.20 24.24 38.53
N VAL A 135 25.09 22.92 38.76
CA VAL A 135 25.30 21.90 37.72
C VAL A 135 24.04 21.78 36.86
N VAL A 136 24.14 22.11 35.57
CA VAL A 136 23.05 21.91 34.60
C VAL A 136 23.16 20.52 34.00
N LYS A 137 22.15 19.66 34.25
CA LYS A 137 22.02 18.35 33.61
C LYS A 137 20.90 18.40 32.58
N GLU A 138 21.22 18.13 31.31
CA GLU A 138 20.21 18.00 30.27
C GLU A 138 19.72 16.56 30.22
N TYR A 139 18.40 16.37 30.21
CA TYR A 139 17.75 15.07 30.12
C TYR A 139 16.94 14.95 28.84
N TYR A 140 16.92 13.76 28.24
CA TYR A 140 15.93 13.35 27.25
C TYR A 140 15.09 12.19 27.81
N PHE A 141 13.82 12.15 27.44
CA PHE A 141 12.89 11.11 27.89
C PHE A 141 12.78 10.03 26.83
N GLU A 142 13.25 8.83 27.16
CA GLU A 142 13.11 7.65 26.32
C GLU A 142 11.85 6.86 26.70
N CYS A 143 11.07 6.55 25.68
CA CYS A 143 9.92 5.66 25.74
C CYS A 143 10.36 4.19 25.74
N THR A 144 10.73 3.65 26.89
CA THR A 144 11.10 2.24 26.99
C THR A 144 9.85 1.38 27.15
N ARG A 145 9.65 0.47 26.19
CA ARG A 145 8.59 -0.54 26.23
C ARG A 145 9.20 -1.92 26.37
N ASN A 146 8.47 -2.84 26.99
CA ASN A 146 8.91 -4.22 27.05
C ASN A 146 9.05 -4.79 25.63
N LYS A 147 10.25 -5.27 25.30
CA LYS A 147 10.57 -5.88 24.01
C LYS A 147 9.65 -7.06 23.69
N ILE A 148 9.16 -7.80 24.69
CA ILE A 148 8.23 -8.93 24.51
C ILE A 148 6.86 -8.43 24.00
N ILE A 149 6.33 -7.35 24.58
CA ILE A 149 5.06 -6.77 24.16
C ILE A 149 5.19 -6.24 22.72
N VAL A 150 6.23 -5.47 22.44
CA VAL A 150 6.52 -4.96 21.09
C VAL A 150 6.69 -6.11 20.07
N ALA A 151 7.39 -7.18 20.45
CA ALA A 151 7.54 -8.36 19.61
C ALA A 151 6.21 -9.09 19.36
N THR A 152 5.28 -9.05 20.32
CA THR A 152 3.94 -9.66 20.18
C THR A 152 3.08 -8.88 19.18
N SER A 153 3.08 -7.56 19.20
CA SER A 153 2.41 -6.75 18.17
C SER A 153 3.06 -6.92 16.79
N LEU A 154 4.40 -6.97 16.73
CA LEU A 154 5.12 -7.21 15.48
C LEU A 154 4.82 -8.61 14.90
N SER A 155 4.68 -9.63 15.73
CA SER A 155 4.39 -10.99 15.27
C SER A 155 2.99 -11.09 14.65
N TYR A 156 1.98 -10.44 15.24
CA TYR A 156 0.64 -10.33 14.64
C TYR A 156 0.68 -9.70 13.23
N ARG A 157 1.38 -8.57 13.08
CA ARG A 157 1.52 -7.89 11.78
C ARG A 157 2.29 -8.73 10.77
N SER A 158 3.34 -9.42 11.23
CA SER A 158 4.13 -10.33 10.40
C SER A 158 3.30 -11.51 9.92
N PHE A 159 2.43 -12.06 10.77
CA PHE A 159 1.52 -13.14 10.40
C PHE A 159 0.55 -12.69 9.29
N LEU A 160 -0.06 -11.51 9.41
CA LEU A 160 -0.90 -10.98 8.36
C LEU A 160 -0.13 -10.72 7.05
N GLN A 161 1.13 -10.26 7.15
CA GLN A 161 1.98 -10.13 5.97
C GLN A 161 2.25 -11.47 5.30
N LEU A 162 2.50 -12.54 6.06
CA LEU A 162 2.67 -13.89 5.52
C LEU A 162 1.39 -14.36 4.80
N MET A 163 0.21 -14.05 5.35
CA MET A 163 -1.07 -14.34 4.67
C MET A 163 -1.19 -13.59 3.34
N CYS A 164 -0.77 -12.32 3.27
CA CYS A 164 -0.71 -11.57 2.01
C CYS A 164 0.22 -12.23 0.98
N ILE A 165 1.41 -12.64 1.41
CA ILE A 165 2.38 -13.33 0.53
C ILE A 165 1.78 -14.65 0.03
N PHE A 166 1.08 -15.39 0.89
CA PHE A 166 0.37 -16.62 0.52
C PHE A 166 -0.69 -16.36 -0.57
N PHE A 167 -1.54 -15.33 -0.40
CA PHE A 167 -2.54 -14.96 -1.41
C PHE A 167 -1.89 -14.60 -2.75
N VAL A 168 -0.85 -13.75 -2.72
CA VAL A 168 -0.12 -13.35 -3.92
C VAL A 168 0.51 -14.56 -4.62
N TYR A 169 1.16 -15.45 -3.86
CA TYR A 169 1.80 -16.65 -4.40
C TYR A 169 0.83 -17.52 -5.19
N HIS A 170 -0.36 -17.80 -4.63
CA HIS A 170 -1.38 -18.60 -5.29
C HIS A 170 -2.01 -17.93 -6.52
N THR A 171 -1.95 -16.60 -6.61
CA THR A 171 -2.52 -15.84 -7.74
C THR A 171 -1.51 -15.46 -8.83
N ARG A 172 -0.23 -15.85 -8.70
CA ARG A 172 0.86 -15.38 -9.57
C ARG A 172 0.76 -15.85 -11.04
N ARG A 173 0.10 -16.97 -11.31
CA ARG A 173 0.07 -17.62 -12.64
C ARG A 173 -1.17 -17.29 -13.49
N VAL A 174 -2.04 -16.42 -13.00
CA VAL A 174 -3.28 -16.09 -13.70
C VAL A 174 -2.97 -14.95 -14.66
N GLU A 175 -3.29 -15.09 -15.95
CA GLU A 175 -3.12 -14.04 -16.97
C GLU A 175 -4.49 -13.65 -17.55
N VAL A 176 -5.21 -12.74 -16.89
CA VAL A 176 -6.51 -12.23 -17.38
C VAL A 176 -6.56 -10.72 -17.18
N SER A 177 -7.08 -9.95 -18.16
CA SER A 177 -7.02 -8.46 -18.31
C SER A 177 -7.36 -7.59 -17.06
N ALA A 178 -7.95 -8.15 -16.00
CA ALA A 178 -7.96 -7.58 -14.64
C ALA A 178 -6.57 -7.55 -13.93
N LEU A 179 -5.50 -7.97 -14.62
CA LEU A 179 -4.19 -8.31 -14.05
C LEU A 179 -3.32 -7.13 -13.59
N ASN A 180 -3.51 -5.94 -14.16
CA ASN A 180 -2.59 -4.84 -13.84
C ASN A 180 -2.74 -4.39 -12.38
N GLU A 181 -3.98 -4.31 -11.87
CA GLU A 181 -4.23 -3.93 -10.47
C GLU A 181 -3.76 -5.04 -9.49
N ALA A 182 -3.95 -6.32 -9.84
CA ALA A 182 -3.47 -7.44 -9.03
C ALA A 182 -1.93 -7.51 -8.97
N LYS A 183 -1.26 -7.25 -10.10
CA LYS A 183 0.21 -7.18 -10.17
C LYS A 183 0.75 -6.01 -9.35
N GLN A 184 0.11 -4.85 -9.45
CA GLN A 184 0.46 -3.67 -8.66
C GLN A 184 0.29 -3.91 -7.15
N THR A 185 -0.83 -4.53 -6.75
CA THR A 185 -1.07 -4.92 -5.35
C THR A 185 0.00 -5.89 -4.85
N SER A 186 0.40 -6.86 -5.69
CA SER A 186 1.47 -7.81 -5.38
C SER A 186 2.82 -7.11 -5.16
N VAL A 187 3.18 -6.14 -6.01
CA VAL A 187 4.41 -5.35 -5.86
C VAL A 187 4.41 -4.59 -4.53
N ILE A 188 3.29 -3.94 -4.19
CA ILE A 188 3.14 -3.23 -2.91
C ILE A 188 3.33 -4.17 -1.71
N ILE A 189 2.77 -5.38 -1.77
CA ILE A 189 2.93 -6.39 -0.71
C ILE A 189 4.41 -6.76 -0.54
N TYR A 190 5.13 -7.02 -1.63
CA TYR A 190 6.56 -7.35 -1.55
C TYR A 190 7.40 -6.18 -1.03
N THR A 191 7.10 -4.95 -1.46
CA THR A 191 7.75 -3.75 -0.93
C THR A 191 7.48 -3.60 0.57
N ASN A 192 6.24 -3.82 1.04
CA ASN A 192 5.91 -3.79 2.47
C ASN A 192 6.71 -4.82 3.27
N SER A 193 6.91 -6.04 2.75
CA SER A 193 7.74 -7.05 3.41
C SER A 193 9.15 -6.55 3.69
N ILE A 194 9.77 -5.87 2.72
CA ILE A 194 11.12 -5.33 2.85
C ILE A 194 11.17 -4.26 3.96
N PHE A 195 10.23 -3.32 3.95
CA PHE A 195 10.15 -2.28 4.99
C PHE A 195 9.92 -2.84 6.38
N MET A 196 9.09 -3.87 6.51
CA MET A 196 8.80 -4.51 7.79
C MET A 196 10.03 -5.23 8.36
N VAL A 197 10.77 -5.99 7.52
CA VAL A 197 12.03 -6.64 7.93
C VAL A 197 13.08 -5.60 8.30
N LEU A 198 13.26 -4.58 7.46
CA LEU A 198 14.23 -3.50 7.70
C LEU A 198 13.94 -2.76 9.01
N SER A 199 12.67 -2.38 9.24
CA SER A 199 12.25 -1.68 10.46
C SER A 199 12.44 -2.55 11.70
N GLY A 200 12.15 -3.86 11.61
CA GLY A 200 12.39 -4.81 12.69
C GLY A 200 13.88 -4.92 13.04
N VAL A 201 14.75 -5.09 12.05
CA VAL A 201 16.20 -5.18 12.28
C VAL A 201 16.73 -3.92 12.97
N ILE A 202 16.36 -2.73 12.47
CA ILE A 202 16.74 -1.45 13.06
C ILE A 202 16.28 -1.37 14.52
N GLN A 203 15.00 -1.63 14.76
CA GLN A 203 14.40 -1.49 16.10
C GLN A 203 15.01 -2.41 17.16
N PHE A 204 15.44 -3.63 16.79
CA PHE A 204 15.98 -4.60 17.75
C PHE A 204 17.52 -4.62 17.85
N THR A 205 18.22 -4.13 16.83
CA THR A 205 19.70 -4.25 16.74
C THR A 205 20.43 -2.96 17.04
N LEU A 206 19.91 -1.82 16.55
CA LEU A 206 20.61 -0.55 16.61
C LEU A 206 20.28 0.20 17.90
N ASP A 207 21.23 1.07 18.30
CA ASP A 207 21.08 1.93 19.46
C ASP A 207 20.03 3.03 19.24
N HIS A 208 19.51 3.55 20.36
CA HIS A 208 18.42 4.53 20.37
C HIS A 208 18.73 5.79 19.55
N GLU A 209 19.98 6.27 19.55
CA GLU A 209 20.42 7.47 18.82
C GLU A 209 20.22 7.30 17.31
N ILE A 210 20.67 6.16 16.76
CA ILE A 210 20.55 5.86 15.34
C ILE A 210 19.07 5.58 14.98
N ASN A 211 18.36 4.86 15.84
CA ASN A 211 16.94 4.56 15.66
C ASN A 211 16.07 5.82 15.60
N SER A 212 16.41 6.85 16.38
CA SER A 212 15.69 8.12 16.42
C SER A 212 15.72 8.88 15.10
N VAL A 213 16.68 8.57 14.21
CA VAL A 213 16.77 9.16 12.86
C VAL A 213 16.25 8.20 11.79
N LEU A 214 16.66 6.93 11.83
CA LEU A 214 16.32 5.97 10.77
C LEU A 214 14.84 5.58 10.75
N ILE A 215 14.21 5.41 11.91
CA ILE A 215 12.79 5.00 11.98
C ILE A 215 11.88 6.09 11.37
N PRO A 216 11.97 7.39 11.74
CA PRO A 216 11.15 8.42 11.11
C PRO A 216 11.32 8.52 9.60
N VAL A 217 12.54 8.33 9.09
CA VAL A 217 12.81 8.33 7.65
C VAL A 217 12.05 7.19 6.97
N LEU A 218 12.09 5.98 7.52
CA LEU A 218 11.33 4.84 7.00
C LEU A 218 9.81 5.06 7.07
N LEU A 219 9.33 5.66 8.16
CA LEU A 219 7.91 5.98 8.35
C LEU A 219 7.36 6.98 7.32
N ILE A 220 8.20 7.87 6.78
CA ILE A 220 7.80 8.81 5.72
C ILE A 220 7.98 8.16 4.33
N LEU A 221 9.07 7.40 4.14
CA LEU A 221 9.38 6.80 2.85
C LEU A 221 8.36 5.72 2.46
N GLN A 222 7.94 4.87 3.40
CA GLN A 222 7.02 3.77 3.14
C GLN A 222 5.64 4.22 2.60
N PRO A 223 4.87 5.11 3.25
CA PRO A 223 3.59 5.58 2.71
C PRO A 223 3.77 6.36 1.40
N THR A 224 4.91 7.06 1.22
CA THR A 224 5.23 7.74 -0.05
C THR A 224 5.33 6.75 -1.21
N LEU A 225 6.02 5.62 -1.01
CA LEU A 225 6.11 4.57 -2.02
C LEU A 225 4.76 3.91 -2.29
N PHE A 226 3.93 3.68 -1.26
CA PHE A 226 2.60 3.10 -1.46
C PHE A 226 1.69 4.02 -2.28
N LEU A 227 1.66 5.31 -1.94
CA LEU A 227 0.90 6.29 -2.70
C LEU A 227 1.43 6.42 -4.12
N ALA A 228 2.74 6.52 -4.31
CA ALA A 228 3.36 6.57 -5.63
C ALA A 228 2.97 5.34 -6.47
N MET A 229 3.13 4.14 -5.93
CA MET A 229 2.79 2.90 -6.63
C MET A 229 1.30 2.81 -6.96
N ILE A 230 0.40 3.34 -6.13
CA ILE A 230 -1.06 3.31 -6.36
C ILE A 230 -1.52 4.38 -7.35
N PHE A 231 -1.10 5.62 -7.14
CA PHE A 231 -1.61 6.78 -7.85
C PHE A 231 -0.89 7.07 -9.16
N ILE A 232 0.40 6.76 -9.32
CA ILE A 232 1.12 7.01 -10.59
C ILE A 232 0.45 6.26 -11.76
N PRO A 233 0.14 4.95 -11.67
CA PRO A 233 -0.54 4.24 -12.75
C PRO A 233 -1.93 4.82 -13.04
N LEU A 234 -2.64 5.27 -12.00
CA LEU A 234 -3.97 5.87 -12.14
C LEU A 234 -3.91 7.22 -12.87
N LEU A 235 -2.96 8.08 -12.50
CA LEU A 235 -2.76 9.38 -13.11
C LEU A 235 -2.29 9.26 -14.57
N LEU A 236 -1.39 8.32 -14.87
CA LEU A 236 -0.96 8.05 -16.25
C LEU A 236 -2.13 7.57 -17.11
N LEU A 237 -2.96 6.67 -16.58
CA LEU A 237 -4.14 6.17 -17.31
C LEU A 237 -5.14 7.29 -17.62
N ILE A 238 -5.38 8.19 -16.67
CA ILE A 238 -6.24 9.37 -16.87
C ILE A 238 -5.63 10.32 -17.89
N TYR A 239 -4.34 10.66 -17.75
CA TYR A 239 -3.65 11.58 -18.64
C TYR A 239 -3.60 11.08 -20.09
N ILE A 240 -3.27 9.80 -20.29
CA ILE A 240 -3.26 9.17 -21.62
C ILE A 240 -4.68 9.08 -22.16
N GLY A 241 -5.66 8.69 -21.34
CA GLY A 241 -7.05 8.65 -21.72
C GLY A 241 -7.56 9.99 -22.23
N ASP A 242 -7.33 11.08 -21.48
CA ASP A 242 -7.72 12.43 -21.86
C ASP A 242 -7.03 12.88 -23.16
N ARG A 243 -5.76 12.51 -23.40
CA ARG A 243 -5.07 12.75 -24.68
C ARG A 243 -5.70 12.01 -25.85
N TYR A 244 -6.13 10.76 -25.66
CA TYR A 244 -6.83 9.99 -26.67
C TYR A 244 -8.20 10.58 -27.00
N PHE A 245 -8.97 10.99 -25.99
CA PHE A 245 -10.26 11.65 -26.21
C PHE A 245 -10.10 13.04 -26.83
N ALA A 246 -9.15 13.85 -26.39
CA ALA A 246 -8.87 15.16 -26.98
C ALA A 246 -8.41 15.06 -28.44
N LYS A 247 -7.65 14.00 -28.79
CA LYS A 247 -7.30 13.72 -30.18
C LYS A 247 -8.51 13.28 -31.02
N SER A 248 -9.38 12.44 -30.47
CA SER A 248 -10.64 12.03 -31.12
C SER A 248 -11.62 13.19 -31.33
N GLU A 249 -11.66 14.17 -30.43
CA GLU A 249 -12.52 15.34 -30.54
C GLU A 249 -11.97 16.36 -31.56
N ASN A 250 -10.65 16.51 -31.64
CA ASN A 250 -9.99 17.31 -32.68
C ASN A 250 -10.07 16.69 -34.08
N GLU A 251 -10.00 15.37 -34.21
CA GLU A 251 -10.24 14.67 -35.48
C GLU A 251 -11.73 14.73 -35.88
N GLY A 252 -12.66 14.72 -34.92
CA GLY A 252 -14.09 14.90 -35.17
C GLY A 252 -14.50 16.31 -35.63
N HIS A 253 -13.77 17.36 -35.24
CA HIS A 253 -14.02 18.72 -35.72
C HIS A 253 -13.36 19.02 -37.07
N SER A 254 -12.29 18.30 -37.43
CA SER A 254 -11.62 18.44 -38.73
C SER A 254 -12.31 17.66 -39.86
N ASN A 255 -13.20 16.71 -39.54
CA ASN A 255 -13.81 15.80 -40.52
C ASN A 255 -15.16 16.28 -41.09
N ASN A 256 -15.54 17.54 -40.90
CA ASN A 256 -16.67 18.11 -41.65
C ASN A 256 -16.34 18.37 -43.15
N ILE A 257 -15.17 17.94 -43.63
CA ILE A 257 -14.79 17.93 -45.05
C ILE A 257 -14.03 16.63 -45.41
N SER A 258 -14.64 15.44 -45.28
CA SER A 258 -14.35 14.26 -46.15
C SER A 258 -15.12 13.00 -45.72
N SER A 259 -16.35 12.85 -46.19
CA SER A 259 -17.19 11.66 -45.98
C SER A 259 -16.76 10.40 -46.77
N ASN A 260 -15.50 10.29 -47.23
CA ASN A 260 -15.02 9.17 -48.06
C ASN A 260 -13.94 8.28 -47.40
N ASP A 261 -13.33 8.71 -46.28
CA ASP A 261 -12.22 7.96 -45.67
C ASP A 261 -12.68 6.92 -44.62
N GLU A 262 -13.87 7.09 -44.02
CA GLU A 262 -14.40 6.16 -43.02
C GLU A 262 -14.90 4.84 -43.63
N GLU A 263 -15.47 4.88 -44.85
CA GLU A 263 -15.94 3.68 -45.56
C GLU A 263 -14.78 2.81 -46.05
N ASN A 264 -13.73 3.43 -46.59
CA ASN A 264 -12.52 2.74 -47.04
C ASN A 264 -11.73 2.14 -45.87
N THR A 265 -11.70 2.83 -44.72
CA THR A 265 -11.01 2.32 -43.53
C THR A 265 -11.77 1.16 -42.88
N GLN A 266 -13.11 1.18 -42.88
CA GLN A 266 -13.91 0.04 -42.42
C GLN A 266 -13.86 -1.17 -43.36
N MET A 267 -13.85 -0.96 -44.68
CA MET A 267 -13.69 -2.06 -45.66
C MET A 267 -12.32 -2.73 -45.53
N ASN A 268 -11.23 -1.96 -45.49
CA ASN A 268 -9.89 -2.51 -45.34
C ASN A 268 -9.72 -3.29 -44.03
N LYS A 269 -10.35 -2.82 -42.94
CA LYS A 269 -10.30 -3.51 -41.64
C LYS A 269 -11.09 -4.83 -41.67
N LYS A 270 -12.26 -4.86 -42.30
CA LYS A 270 -13.05 -6.10 -42.49
C LYS A 270 -12.31 -7.10 -43.38
N GLU A 271 -11.71 -6.64 -44.48
CA GLU A 271 -10.95 -7.50 -45.40
C GLU A 271 -9.70 -8.09 -44.74
N THR A 272 -8.97 -7.29 -43.95
CA THR A 272 -7.78 -7.75 -43.21
C THR A 272 -8.17 -8.77 -42.13
N THR A 273 -9.29 -8.56 -41.44
CA THR A 273 -9.77 -9.48 -40.40
C THR A 273 -10.21 -10.82 -41.00
N ALA A 274 -10.87 -10.81 -42.16
CA ALA A 274 -11.27 -12.03 -42.87
C ALA A 274 -10.06 -12.83 -43.38
N LYS A 275 -9.05 -12.15 -43.94
CA LYS A 275 -7.79 -12.80 -44.38
C LYS A 275 -7.02 -13.42 -43.22
N LEU A 276 -6.98 -12.75 -42.06
CA LEU A 276 -6.30 -13.27 -40.87
C LEU A 276 -7.01 -14.50 -40.30
N GLN A 277 -8.35 -14.50 -40.28
CA GLN A 277 -9.15 -15.66 -39.83
C GLN A 277 -8.99 -16.88 -40.75
N ALA A 278 -8.89 -16.68 -42.07
CA ALA A 278 -8.62 -17.77 -43.00
C ALA A 278 -7.24 -18.41 -42.75
N ARG A 279 -6.21 -17.58 -42.50
CA ARG A 279 -4.85 -18.05 -42.21
C ARG A 279 -4.76 -18.82 -40.89
N ILE A 280 -5.49 -18.37 -39.85
CA ILE A 280 -5.56 -19.07 -38.56
C ILE A 280 -6.18 -20.46 -38.74
N LYS A 281 -7.24 -20.58 -39.54
CA LYS A 281 -7.91 -21.86 -39.78
C LYS A 281 -7.04 -22.85 -40.58
N GLU A 282 -6.24 -22.34 -41.50
CA GLU A 282 -5.25 -23.13 -42.26
C GLU A 282 -4.14 -23.66 -41.33
N LEU A 283 -3.60 -22.80 -40.47
CA LEU A 283 -2.61 -23.18 -39.44
C LEU A 283 -3.17 -24.18 -38.42
N GLU A 284 -4.43 -24.02 -37.99
CA GLU A 284 -5.09 -24.98 -37.09
C GLU A 284 -5.22 -26.37 -37.75
N ASN A 285 -5.53 -26.43 -39.04
CA ASN A 285 -5.61 -27.69 -39.76
C ASN A 285 -4.23 -28.37 -39.91
N GLU A 286 -3.18 -27.61 -40.24
CA GLU A 286 -1.80 -28.13 -40.30
C GLU A 286 -1.32 -28.66 -38.94
N VAL A 287 -1.61 -27.93 -37.85
CA VAL A 287 -1.28 -28.38 -36.49
C VAL A 287 -2.05 -29.64 -36.13
N THR A 288 -3.30 -29.76 -36.56
CA THR A 288 -4.13 -30.95 -36.29
C THR A 288 -3.62 -32.17 -37.07
N GLU A 289 -3.20 -32.01 -38.34
CA GLU A 289 -2.57 -33.08 -39.12
C GLU A 289 -1.20 -33.51 -38.55
N MET A 290 -0.38 -32.55 -38.09
CA MET A 290 0.88 -32.86 -37.37
C MET A 290 0.61 -33.62 -36.06
N SER A 291 -0.45 -33.27 -35.34
CA SER A 291 -0.81 -33.95 -34.09
C SER A 291 -1.31 -35.38 -34.32
N MET A 292 -1.95 -35.65 -35.46
CA MET A 292 -2.42 -36.98 -35.84
C MET A 292 -1.29 -37.87 -36.36
N THR A 293 -0.28 -37.31 -37.03
CA THR A 293 0.92 -38.04 -37.47
C THR A 293 1.87 -38.37 -36.32
N MET A 294 1.96 -37.54 -35.27
CA MET A 294 2.74 -37.86 -34.06
C MET A 294 2.09 -38.90 -33.13
N ARG A 295 0.82 -39.27 -33.35
CA ARG A 295 0.09 -40.28 -32.55
C ARG A 295 0.10 -41.70 -33.14
N ARG A 296 0.66 -41.87 -34.33
CA ARG A 296 0.95 -43.18 -34.94
C ARG A 296 2.40 -43.57 -34.68
#